data_AF-A0A6P5HLX5-F1
#
_entry.id   AF-A0A6P5HLX5-F1
#
_cell.length_a   1.000
_cell.length_b   1.000
_cell.length_c   1.000
_cell.angle_alpha   90.00
_cell.angle_beta   90.00
_cell.angle_gamma   90.00
#
_symmetry.space_group_name_H-M   'P 1'
#
loop_
_entity.id
_entity.type
_entity.pdbx_description
1 polymer ?
#
loop_
_entity_poly.entity_id
_entity_poly.type
_entity_poly.pdbx_seq_one_letter_code
_entity_poly.pdbx_strand_id
1 'polypeptide(L)'
;MSHKDVVLVINLYLELLKERERSQPNKFLKCQFFNTFFNKKLISGSNGYDFKAVRRWTTQRKLGYSLIECDKIFVPIHKEIHWCLAVVDVKDKKFQYLDSLGGIDIMVLRVLARYLMDEVKDKNAKQIDTSSWKQEVVDNLPLQKNGWDCGMFMLKYADFYSRGLSLSFKQDDMTYFRRRTAKEILQLRAE
;
A
#
# COMPACT_ATOMS: atom_id res chain seq x y z
N MET A 1 18.17 13.53 5.22
CA MET A 1 17.20 12.67 5.93
C MET A 1 17.75 11.26 5.89
N SER A 2 17.84 10.57 7.03
CA SER A 2 18.33 9.19 7.08
C SER A 2 17.28 8.21 6.54
N HIS A 3 17.68 6.98 6.21
CA HIS A 3 16.71 5.93 5.83
C HIS A 3 15.65 5.69 6.93
N LYS A 4 16.05 5.77 8.21
CA LYS A 4 15.13 5.61 9.35
C LYS A 4 14.07 6.70 9.38
N ASP A 5 14.45 7.94 9.08
CA ASP A 5 13.52 9.07 9.04
C ASP A 5 12.51 8.92 7.89
N VAL A 6 12.96 8.46 6.71
CA VAL A 6 12.06 8.19 5.56
C VAL A 6 11.03 7.12 5.93
N VAL A 7 11.46 6.04 6.59
CA VAL A 7 10.56 4.98 7.08
C VAL A 7 9.52 5.52 8.07
N LEU A 8 9.93 6.42 8.97
CA LEU A 8 9.02 7.05 9.93
C LEU A 8 7.98 7.93 9.22
N VAL A 9 8.43 8.78 8.30
CA VAL A 9 7.55 9.67 7.51
C VAL A 9 6.52 8.87 6.73
N ILE A 10 6.94 7.80 6.05
CA ILE A 10 6.04 6.93 5.28
C ILE A 10 4.99 6.31 6.20
N ASN A 11 5.41 5.64 7.29
CA ASN A 11 4.49 4.95 8.18
C ASN A 11 3.51 5.92 8.84
N LEU A 12 3.98 7.09 9.27
CA LEU A 12 3.12 8.12 9.84
C LEU A 12 2.08 8.59 8.82
N TYR A 13 2.48 8.91 7.59
CA TYR A 13 1.55 9.38 6.57
C TYR A 13 0.51 8.33 6.19
N LEU A 14 0.87 7.04 6.12
CA LEU A 14 -0.08 5.96 5.87
C LEU A 14 -1.12 5.82 6.99
N GLU A 15 -0.74 6.04 8.26
CA GLU A 15 -1.70 6.10 9.36
C GLU A 15 -2.61 7.34 9.26
N LEU A 16 -2.11 8.48 8.75
CA LEU A 16 -2.96 9.65 8.49
C LEU A 16 -4.00 9.39 7.39
N LEU A 17 -3.64 8.67 6.33
CA LEU A 17 -4.59 8.28 5.29
C LEU A 17 -5.68 7.35 5.84
N LYS A 18 -5.29 6.42 6.72
CA LYS A 18 -6.21 5.52 7.41
C LYS A 18 -7.16 6.27 8.35
N GLU A 19 -6.66 7.26 9.09
CA GLU A 19 -7.50 8.07 9.98
C GLU A 19 -8.46 8.99 9.19
N ARG A 20 -8.02 9.54 8.06
CA ARG A 20 -8.87 10.29 7.14
C ARG A 20 -10.06 9.45 6.66
N GLU A 21 -9.84 8.19 6.32
CA GLU A 21 -10.92 7.28 5.91
C GLU A 21 -11.87 6.95 7.07
N ARG A 22 -11.33 6.64 8.25
CA ARG A 22 -12.12 6.33 9.45
C ARG A 22 -13.00 7.48 9.90
N SER A 23 -12.51 8.72 9.80
CA SER A 23 -13.25 9.92 10.17
C SER A 23 -14.33 10.32 9.16
N GLN A 24 -14.24 9.84 7.90
CA GLN A 24 -15.18 10.19 6.82
C GLN A 24 -15.53 8.95 5.98
N PRO A 25 -16.18 7.92 6.57
CA PRO A 25 -16.39 6.62 5.92
C PRO A 25 -17.32 6.68 4.70
N ASN A 26 -18.15 7.71 4.59
CA ASN A 26 -19.06 7.89 3.44
C ASN A 26 -18.41 8.63 2.26
N LYS A 27 -17.19 9.17 2.44
CA LYS A 27 -16.50 9.99 1.44
C LYS A 27 -15.35 9.25 0.76
N PHE A 28 -14.74 8.30 1.45
CA PHE A 28 -13.54 7.60 0.99
C PHE A 28 -13.78 6.09 0.89
N LEU A 29 -12.93 5.41 0.13
CA LEU A 29 -12.96 3.95 0.04
C LEU A 29 -12.52 3.33 1.36
N LYS A 30 -13.04 2.14 1.69
CA LYS A 30 -12.59 1.38 2.87
C LYS A 30 -11.25 0.73 2.53
N CYS A 31 -10.14 1.26 3.04
CA CYS A 31 -8.82 0.74 2.71
C CYS A 31 -8.05 0.21 3.92
N GLN A 32 -7.10 -0.69 3.64
CA GLN A 32 -6.10 -1.13 4.61
C GLN A 32 -4.72 -0.67 4.18
N PHE A 33 -4.01 0.02 5.06
CA PHE A 33 -2.61 0.40 4.86
C PHE A 33 -1.69 -0.43 5.75
N PHE A 34 -0.78 -1.17 5.14
CA PHE A 34 0.30 -1.84 5.86
C PHE A 34 1.48 -0.90 6.08
N ASN A 35 2.19 -1.08 7.20
CA ASN A 35 3.45 -0.42 7.42
C ASN A 35 4.57 -1.01 6.54
N THR A 36 5.68 -0.30 6.44
CA THR A 36 6.82 -0.65 5.58
C THR A 36 7.54 -1.96 5.96
N PHE A 37 7.27 -2.52 7.14
CA PHE A 37 7.89 -3.76 7.60
C PHE A 37 7.09 -5.01 7.19
N PHE A 38 5.83 -4.85 6.82
CA PHE A 38 4.94 -5.96 6.53
C PHE A 38 5.49 -6.89 5.45
N ASN A 39 5.82 -6.36 4.26
CA ASN A 39 6.28 -7.19 3.14
C ASN A 39 7.57 -7.94 3.49
N LYS A 40 8.55 -7.27 4.09
CA LYS A 40 9.80 -7.90 4.55
C LYS A 40 9.54 -9.03 5.54
N LYS A 41 8.57 -8.85 6.44
CA LYS A 41 8.20 -9.88 7.42
C LYS A 41 7.42 -11.03 6.79
N LEU A 42 6.60 -10.75 5.78
CA LEU A 42 5.85 -11.76 5.03
C LEU A 42 6.78 -12.65 4.20
N ILE A 43 7.86 -12.11 3.64
CA ILE A 43 8.80 -12.89 2.80
C ILE A 43 10.01 -13.45 3.57
N SER A 44 10.04 -13.34 4.91
CA SER A 44 11.20 -13.76 5.71
C SER A 44 11.36 -15.27 5.87
N GLY A 45 10.41 -16.07 5.38
CA GLY A 45 10.49 -17.53 5.45
C GLY A 45 11.54 -18.11 4.49
N SER A 46 12.02 -19.32 4.77
CA SER A 46 13.04 -20.01 3.96
C SER A 46 12.67 -20.14 2.47
N ASN A 47 11.38 -20.16 2.16
CA ASN A 47 10.85 -20.30 0.80
C ASN A 47 10.31 -18.96 0.25
N GLY A 48 10.71 -17.82 0.82
CA GLY A 48 10.23 -16.49 0.43
C GLY A 48 8.80 -16.17 0.88
N TYR A 49 8.24 -16.93 1.84
CA TYR A 49 6.89 -16.74 2.36
C TYR A 49 6.74 -17.27 3.79
N ASP A 50 6.17 -16.47 4.68
CA ASP A 50 5.90 -16.78 6.09
C ASP A 50 4.62 -16.06 6.58
N PHE A 51 3.47 -16.69 6.34
CA PHE A 51 2.20 -16.21 6.87
C PHE A 51 2.19 -16.16 8.41
N LYS A 52 2.83 -17.12 9.09
CA LYS A 52 2.81 -17.20 10.56
C LYS A 52 3.44 -15.95 11.18
N ALA A 53 4.50 -15.43 10.58
CA ALA A 53 5.18 -14.20 11.00
C ALA A 53 4.28 -12.94 10.95
N VAL A 54 3.29 -12.92 10.06
CA VAL A 54 2.36 -11.78 9.91
C VAL A 54 0.91 -12.08 10.32
N ARG A 55 0.59 -13.32 10.71
CA ARG A 55 -0.77 -13.79 11.03
C ARG A 55 -1.51 -12.90 12.03
N ARG A 56 -0.80 -12.31 13.00
CA ARG A 56 -1.39 -11.46 14.05
C ARG A 56 -1.54 -9.98 13.66
N TRP A 57 -1.14 -9.60 12.44
CA TRP A 57 -1.15 -8.20 12.02
C TRP A 57 -2.55 -7.69 11.65
N THR A 58 -3.46 -8.60 11.30
CA THR A 58 -4.82 -8.29 10.83
C THR A 58 -5.88 -8.97 11.70
N THR A 59 -5.63 -9.12 13.01
CA THR A 59 -6.64 -9.70 13.90
C THR A 59 -7.87 -8.79 13.98
N GLN A 60 -9.04 -9.40 14.18
CA GLN A 60 -10.29 -8.65 14.38
C GLN A 60 -10.17 -7.59 15.48
N ARG A 61 -9.46 -7.91 16.58
CA ARG A 61 -9.18 -6.94 17.66
C ARG A 61 -8.37 -5.73 17.20
N LYS A 62 -7.48 -5.88 16.22
CA LYS A 62 -6.58 -4.82 15.75
C LYS A 62 -7.20 -3.96 14.66
N LEU A 63 -7.94 -4.57 13.74
CA LEU A 63 -8.53 -3.87 12.60
C LEU A 63 -9.99 -3.49 12.82
N GLY A 64 -10.78 -4.35 13.49
CA GLY A 64 -12.23 -4.22 13.58
C GLY A 64 -12.97 -4.64 12.31
N TYR A 65 -12.26 -5.04 11.27
CA TYR A 65 -12.78 -5.50 9.98
C TYR A 65 -11.85 -6.55 9.37
N SER A 66 -12.38 -7.26 8.37
CA SER A 66 -11.63 -8.25 7.59
C SER A 66 -11.01 -7.62 6.34
N LEU A 67 -9.86 -8.11 5.88
CA LEU A 67 -9.23 -7.58 4.67
C LEU A 67 -10.11 -7.71 3.42
N ILE A 68 -10.87 -8.80 3.32
CA ILE A 68 -11.78 -9.06 2.20
C ILE A 68 -12.97 -8.08 2.14
N GLU A 69 -13.20 -7.29 3.19
CA GLU A 69 -14.22 -6.25 3.21
C GLU A 69 -13.67 -4.88 2.80
N CYS A 70 -12.36 -4.75 2.57
CA CYS A 70 -11.76 -3.52 2.07
C CYS A 70 -12.00 -3.41 0.57
N ASP A 71 -12.09 -2.18 0.05
CA ASP A 71 -12.02 -1.92 -1.38
C ASP A 71 -10.59 -2.15 -1.89
N LYS A 72 -9.60 -1.60 -1.18
CA LYS A 72 -8.17 -1.69 -1.54
C LYS A 72 -7.26 -1.91 -0.34
N ILE A 73 -6.14 -2.59 -0.56
CA ILE A 73 -5.10 -2.85 0.43
C ILE A 73 -3.77 -2.36 -0.13
N PHE A 74 -3.07 -1.53 0.64
CA PHE A 74 -1.83 -0.87 0.24
C PHE A 74 -0.64 -1.45 1.01
N VAL A 75 0.37 -1.90 0.28
CA VAL A 75 1.58 -2.51 0.85
C VAL A 75 2.83 -1.79 0.31
N PRO A 76 3.50 -0.96 1.13
CA PRO A 76 4.79 -0.38 0.75
C PRO A 76 5.85 -1.46 0.53
N ILE A 77 6.60 -1.35 -0.56
CA ILE A 77 7.66 -2.28 -0.94
C ILE A 77 8.98 -1.51 -0.96
N HIS A 78 9.92 -1.94 -0.12
CA HIS A 78 11.25 -1.35 -0.05
C HIS A 78 12.29 -2.23 -0.73
N LYS A 79 12.80 -1.78 -1.88
CA LYS A 79 13.85 -2.42 -2.68
C LYS A 79 15.17 -1.68 -2.47
N GLU A 80 15.92 -2.08 -1.45
CA GLU A 80 17.23 -1.49 -1.07
C GLU A 80 17.23 0.03 -0.82
N ILE A 81 17.21 0.85 -1.88
CA ILE A 81 17.16 2.31 -1.84
C ILE A 81 15.88 2.89 -2.47
N HIS A 82 15.00 2.04 -3.00
CA HIS A 82 13.84 2.43 -3.81
C HIS A 82 12.52 2.01 -3.15
N TRP A 83 11.52 2.88 -3.25
CA TRP A 83 10.17 2.65 -2.72
C TRP A 83 9.17 2.44 -3.86
N CYS A 84 8.44 1.33 -3.80
CA CYS A 84 7.33 1.01 -4.68
C CYS A 84 6.07 0.74 -3.84
N LEU A 85 4.92 0.66 -4.49
CA LEU A 85 3.65 0.32 -3.84
C LEU A 85 3.01 -0.89 -4.51
N ALA A 86 2.68 -1.91 -3.74
CA ALA A 86 1.78 -2.96 -4.20
C ALA A 86 0.36 -2.66 -3.71
N VAL A 87 -0.62 -2.88 -4.58
CA VAL A 87 -2.04 -2.67 -4.29
C VAL A 87 -2.81 -3.95 -4.57
N VAL A 88 -3.57 -4.42 -3.58
CA VAL A 88 -4.59 -5.44 -3.76
C VAL A 88 -5.92 -4.72 -3.88
N ASP A 89 -6.49 -4.71 -5.07
CA ASP A 89 -7.80 -4.16 -5.36
C ASP A 89 -8.83 -5.28 -5.23
N VAL A 90 -9.42 -5.38 -4.04
CA VAL A 90 -10.33 -6.46 -3.70
C VAL A 90 -11.65 -6.30 -4.46
N LYS A 91 -12.11 -5.06 -4.63
CA LYS A 91 -13.34 -4.74 -5.34
C LYS A 91 -13.27 -5.13 -6.81
N ASP A 92 -12.18 -4.74 -7.49
CA ASP A 92 -11.99 -5.01 -8.92
C ASP A 92 -11.22 -6.32 -9.20
N LYS A 93 -10.94 -7.10 -8.14
CA LYS A 93 -10.24 -8.40 -8.20
C LYS A 93 -8.93 -8.33 -9.01
N LYS A 94 -8.03 -7.43 -8.61
CA LYS A 94 -6.73 -7.26 -9.28
C LYS A 94 -5.59 -6.93 -8.32
N PHE A 95 -4.39 -7.22 -8.76
CA PHE A 95 -3.12 -6.94 -8.09
C PHE A 95 -2.31 -5.99 -8.96
N GLN A 96 -1.84 -4.88 -8.38
CA GLN A 96 -1.09 -3.86 -9.10
C GLN A 96 0.26 -3.61 -8.43
N TYR A 97 1.30 -3.42 -9.22
CA TYR A 97 2.62 -2.97 -8.76
C TYR A 97 2.91 -1.60 -9.35
N LEU A 98 3.01 -0.60 -8.49
CA LEU A 98 3.19 0.80 -8.85
C LEU A 98 4.62 1.20 -8.52
N ASP A 99 5.42 1.41 -9.56
CA ASP A 99 6.82 1.77 -9.48
C ASP A 99 7.07 3.04 -10.30
N SER A 100 7.47 4.12 -9.64
CA SER A 100 7.77 5.40 -10.29
C SER A 100 9.00 5.36 -11.20
N LEU A 101 9.83 4.31 -11.16
CA LEU A 101 10.91 4.05 -12.12
C LEU A 101 10.50 3.08 -13.24
N GLY A 102 9.23 2.68 -13.31
CA GLY A 102 8.70 1.81 -14.37
C GLY A 102 9.01 0.32 -14.19
N GLY A 103 9.48 -0.08 -13.02
CA GLY A 103 9.73 -1.48 -12.68
C GLY A 103 8.45 -2.29 -12.45
N ILE A 104 8.55 -3.61 -12.58
CA ILE A 104 7.51 -4.55 -12.18
C ILE A 104 8.10 -5.65 -11.29
N ASP A 105 7.34 -6.06 -10.28
CA ASP A 105 7.70 -7.20 -9.43
C ASP A 105 6.53 -8.18 -9.29
N ILE A 106 6.45 -9.11 -10.24
CA ILE A 106 5.42 -10.15 -10.28
C ILE A 106 5.48 -11.05 -9.05
N MET A 107 6.67 -11.24 -8.46
CA MET A 107 6.83 -12.09 -7.28
C MET A 107 6.13 -11.49 -6.06
N VAL A 108 6.24 -10.17 -5.86
CA VAL A 108 5.47 -9.45 -4.82
C VAL A 108 3.97 -9.67 -5.01
N LEU A 109 3.46 -9.55 -6.25
CA LEU A 109 2.02 -9.73 -6.51
C LEU A 109 1.57 -11.17 -6.22
N ARG A 110 2.35 -12.18 -6.59
CA ARG A 110 2.07 -13.59 -6.28
C ARG A 110 2.08 -13.87 -4.78
N VAL A 111 3.04 -13.29 -4.06
CA VAL A 111 3.11 -13.39 -2.59
C VAL A 111 1.87 -12.78 -1.95
N LEU A 112 1.42 -11.62 -2.41
CA LEU A 112 0.22 -10.97 -1.89
C LEU A 112 -1.07 -11.72 -2.25
N ALA A 113 -1.14 -12.33 -3.44
CA ALA A 113 -2.25 -13.18 -3.82
C ALA A 113 -2.38 -14.41 -2.91
N ARG A 114 -1.26 -15.05 -2.57
CA ARG A 114 -1.20 -16.12 -1.59
C ARG A 114 -1.57 -15.64 -0.18
N TYR A 115 -1.02 -14.50 0.23
CA TYR A 115 -1.31 -13.90 1.54
C TYR A 115 -2.80 -13.65 1.72
N LEU A 116 -3.49 -13.07 0.73
CA LEU A 116 -4.92 -12.79 0.83
C LEU A 116 -5.74 -14.07 1.01
N MET A 117 -5.41 -15.14 0.26
CA MET A 117 -6.09 -16.44 0.42
C MET A 117 -5.89 -17.02 1.82
N ASP A 118 -4.65 -17.02 2.32
CA ASP A 118 -4.33 -17.54 3.66
C ASP A 118 -4.96 -16.70 4.77
N GLU A 119 -5.00 -15.37 4.60
CA GLU A 119 -5.59 -14.44 5.57
C GLU A 119 -7.10 -14.61 5.67
N VAL A 120 -7.80 -14.67 4.53
CA VAL A 120 -9.26 -14.86 4.49
C VAL A 120 -9.65 -16.24 5.04
N LYS A 121 -8.85 -17.28 4.75
CA LYS A 121 -9.05 -18.60 5.34
C LYS A 121 -8.88 -18.58 6.86
N ASP A 122 -7.85 -17.90 7.37
CA ASP A 122 -7.55 -17.83 8.81
C ASP A 122 -8.53 -16.94 9.59
N LYS A 123 -8.97 -15.81 9.02
CA LYS A 123 -9.78 -14.80 9.74
C LYS A 123 -11.27 -14.98 9.55
N ASN A 124 -11.69 -15.49 8.40
CA ASN A 124 -13.10 -15.55 8.04
C ASN A 124 -13.62 -16.97 7.85
N ALA A 125 -12.75 -17.98 7.93
CA ALA A 125 -13.07 -19.37 7.58
C ALA A 125 -13.66 -19.51 6.17
N LYS A 126 -13.36 -18.55 5.27
CA LYS A 126 -13.79 -18.54 3.87
C LYS A 126 -12.64 -18.97 2.98
N GLN A 127 -12.97 -19.59 1.85
CA GLN A 127 -12.01 -19.85 0.78
C GLN A 127 -12.33 -18.91 -0.38
N ILE A 128 -11.31 -18.21 -0.85
CA ILE A 128 -11.37 -17.40 -2.06
C ILE A 128 -10.33 -17.94 -3.03
N ASP A 129 -10.59 -17.78 -4.32
CA ASP A 129 -9.63 -18.06 -5.36
C ASP A 129 -9.17 -16.73 -5.99
N THR A 130 -7.87 -16.46 -5.87
CA THR A 130 -7.23 -15.28 -6.46
C THR A 130 -6.52 -15.60 -7.78
N SER A 131 -6.57 -16.84 -8.27
CA SER A 131 -5.92 -17.24 -9.52
C SER A 131 -6.50 -16.54 -10.76
N SER A 132 -7.78 -16.20 -10.72
CA SER A 132 -8.50 -15.47 -11.76
C SER A 132 -8.33 -13.94 -11.69
N TRP A 133 -7.70 -13.43 -10.63
CA TRP A 133 -7.53 -11.99 -10.43
C TRP A 133 -6.43 -11.46 -11.34
N LYS A 134 -6.67 -10.30 -11.96
CA LYS A 134 -5.73 -9.71 -12.92
C LYS A 134 -4.47 -9.24 -12.21
N GLN A 135 -3.30 -9.56 -12.76
CA GLN A 135 -2.05 -8.88 -12.40
C GLN A 135 -1.86 -7.74 -13.40
N GLU A 136 -2.13 -6.52 -12.97
CA GLU A 136 -2.27 -5.36 -13.84
C GLU A 136 -1.01 -4.48 -13.79
N VAL A 137 -0.48 -4.20 -14.99
CA VAL A 137 0.42 -3.06 -15.23
C VAL A 137 -0.47 -1.83 -15.41
N VAL A 138 -0.18 -0.78 -14.64
CA VAL A 138 -0.98 0.44 -14.67
C VAL A 138 -0.51 1.32 -15.82
N ASP A 139 -1.39 1.53 -16.79
CA ASP A 139 -1.15 2.45 -17.89
C ASP A 139 -1.06 3.89 -17.38
N ASN A 140 -0.20 4.69 -18.02
CA ASN A 140 -0.01 6.12 -17.70
C ASN A 140 0.38 6.40 -16.23
N LEU A 141 1.09 5.48 -15.58
CA LEU A 141 1.64 5.70 -14.25
C LEU A 141 2.60 6.92 -14.24
N PRO A 142 2.40 7.92 -13.37
CA PRO A 142 3.33 9.05 -13.27
C PRO A 142 4.75 8.59 -12.91
N LEU A 143 5.74 8.81 -13.78
CA LEU A 143 7.12 8.39 -13.51
C LEU A 143 7.95 9.49 -12.87
N GLN A 144 8.85 9.10 -11.96
CA GLN A 144 9.85 10.00 -11.40
C GLN A 144 10.98 10.26 -12.41
N LYS A 145 11.59 11.43 -12.32
CA LYS A 145 12.72 11.85 -13.18
C LYS A 145 14.00 12.11 -12.36
N ASN A 146 14.02 11.71 -11.10
CA ASN A 146 15.16 11.87 -10.20
C ASN A 146 15.35 10.63 -9.31
N GLY A 147 16.36 10.62 -8.45
CA GLY A 147 16.71 9.46 -7.60
C GLY A 147 16.17 9.47 -6.17
N TRP A 148 15.35 10.46 -5.78
CA TRP A 148 14.98 10.67 -4.36
C TRP A 148 13.47 10.79 -4.11
N ASP A 149 12.64 10.89 -5.16
CA ASP A 149 11.20 11.09 -5.02
C ASP A 149 10.35 9.82 -4.96
N CYS A 150 10.94 8.63 -5.08
CA CYS A 150 10.20 7.35 -5.07
C CYS A 150 9.24 7.22 -3.88
N GLY A 151 9.67 7.62 -2.68
CA GLY A 151 8.82 7.62 -1.49
C GLY A 151 7.63 8.57 -1.61
N MET A 152 7.80 9.75 -2.21
CA MET A 152 6.71 10.70 -2.43
C MET A 152 5.72 10.23 -3.49
N PHE A 153 6.21 9.68 -4.62
CA PHE A 153 5.36 9.06 -5.63
C PHE A 153 4.53 7.93 -5.02
N MET A 154 5.17 7.02 -4.28
CA MET A 154 4.50 5.93 -3.58
C MET A 154 3.39 6.43 -2.63
N LEU A 155 3.66 7.47 -1.81
CA LEU A 155 2.63 8.05 -0.94
C LEU A 155 1.48 8.67 -1.73
N LYS A 156 1.76 9.34 -2.86
CA LYS A 156 0.72 9.97 -3.69
C LYS A 156 -0.08 8.95 -4.48
N TYR A 157 0.51 7.83 -4.89
CA TYR A 157 -0.25 6.69 -5.41
C TYR A 157 -1.27 6.18 -4.39
N ALA A 158 -0.84 5.93 -3.16
CA ALA A 158 -1.73 5.46 -2.09
C ALA A 158 -2.84 6.49 -1.79
N ASP A 159 -2.48 7.78 -1.72
CA ASP A 159 -3.41 8.88 -1.44
C ASP A 159 -4.50 9.03 -2.51
N PHE A 160 -4.14 8.99 -3.80
CA PHE A 160 -5.11 9.10 -4.89
C PHE A 160 -5.98 7.84 -5.00
N TYR A 161 -5.38 6.64 -4.96
CA TYR A 161 -6.13 5.40 -5.10
C TYR A 161 -7.08 5.13 -3.93
N SER A 162 -6.71 5.52 -2.71
CA SER A 162 -7.61 5.40 -1.55
C SER A 162 -8.84 6.32 -1.62
N ARG A 163 -8.79 7.36 -2.47
CA ARG A 163 -9.94 8.22 -2.79
C ARG A 163 -10.73 7.74 -4.02
N GLY A 164 -10.30 6.66 -4.66
CA GLY A 164 -10.85 6.22 -5.94
C GLY A 164 -10.54 7.15 -7.11
N LEU A 165 -9.47 7.94 -7.02
CA LEU A 165 -9.07 8.90 -8.05
C LEU A 165 -8.01 8.31 -9.00
N SER A 166 -8.03 8.76 -10.25
CA SER A 166 -6.96 8.50 -11.21
C SER A 166 -5.71 9.31 -10.87
N LEU A 167 -4.53 8.80 -11.22
CA LEU A 167 -3.24 9.44 -10.92
C LEU A 167 -2.99 10.63 -11.86
N SER A 168 -3.51 11.81 -11.50
CA SER A 168 -3.44 13.04 -12.30
C SER A 168 -2.37 14.01 -11.78
N PHE A 169 -1.15 13.51 -11.55
CA PHE A 169 0.00 14.33 -11.12
C PHE A 169 1.28 13.98 -11.89
N LYS A 170 2.30 14.83 -11.77
CA LYS A 170 3.60 14.68 -12.44
C LYS A 170 4.77 15.02 -11.52
N GLN A 171 5.99 14.80 -12.01
CA GLN A 171 7.23 15.11 -11.31
C GLN A 171 7.31 16.58 -10.80
N ASP A 172 6.77 17.53 -11.56
CA ASP A 172 6.81 18.96 -11.21
C ASP A 172 6.03 19.26 -9.91
N ASP A 173 5.05 18.43 -9.57
CA ASP A 173 4.21 18.58 -8.38
C ASP A 173 4.92 18.10 -7.10
N MET A 174 6.05 17.38 -7.21
CA MET A 174 6.72 16.78 -6.05
C MET A 174 7.20 17.83 -5.04
N THR A 175 7.59 19.02 -5.49
CA THR A 175 7.95 20.11 -4.56
C THR A 175 6.75 20.55 -3.74
N TYR A 176 5.59 20.69 -4.36
CA TYR A 176 4.35 21.00 -3.67
C TYR A 176 3.96 19.85 -2.73
N PHE A 177 3.97 18.61 -3.21
CA PHE A 177 3.59 17.45 -2.40
C PHE A 177 4.49 17.24 -1.19
N ARG A 178 5.81 17.47 -1.30
CA ARG A 178 6.72 17.41 -0.13
C ARG A 178 6.31 18.42 0.95
N ARG A 179 6.06 19.67 0.56
CA ARG A 179 5.63 20.74 1.49
C ARG A 179 4.27 20.42 2.09
N ARG A 180 3.35 19.95 1.25
CA ARG A 180 1.99 19.57 1.63
C ARG A 180 1.98 18.41 2.63
N THR A 181 2.70 17.34 2.34
CA THR A 181 2.85 16.18 3.24
C THR A 181 3.51 16.56 4.55
N ALA A 182 4.54 17.42 4.53
CA ALA A 182 5.14 17.93 5.77
C ALA A 182 4.12 18.71 6.62
N LYS A 183 3.31 19.58 6.00
CA LYS A 183 2.22 20.28 6.69
C LYS A 183 1.19 19.31 7.28
N GLU A 184 0.74 18.32 6.51
CA GLU A 184 -0.23 17.31 6.95
C GLU A 184 0.30 16.48 8.13
N ILE A 185 1.60 16.15 8.12
CA ILE A 185 2.27 15.48 9.24
C ILE A 185 2.31 16.38 10.48
N LEU A 186 2.71 17.64 10.35
CA LEU A 186 2.75 18.59 11.48
C LEU A 186 1.36 18.83 12.09
N GLN A 187 0.32 18.75 11.27
CA GLN A 187 -1.08 18.91 11.68
C GLN A 187 -1.73 17.59 12.12
N LEU A 188 -1.03 16.46 11.99
CA LEU A 188 -1.54 15.10 12.21
C LEU A 188 -2.87 14.86 11.47
N ARG A 189 -2.99 15.38 10.24
CA ARG A 189 -4.21 15.32 9.44
C ARG A 189 -3.91 15.34 7.95
N ALA A 190 -4.36 14.30 7.24
CA ALA A 190 -4.42 14.30 5.78
C ALA A 190 -5.78 14.84 5.32
N GLU A 191 -5.79 15.79 4.36
CA GLU A 191 -7.04 16.36 3.78
C GLU A 191 -7.36 15.72 2.44
#